data_AF-A0A2L0ACD2-F1
#
_entry.id   AF-A0A2L0ACD2-F1
#
_cell.length_a   1.000
_cell.length_b   1.000
_cell.length_c   1.000
_cell.angle_alpha   90.00
_cell.angle_beta   90.00
_cell.angle_gamma   90.00
#
_symmetry.space_group_name_H-M   'P 1'
#
loop_
_entity.id
_entity.type
_entity.pdbx_description
1 polymer ?
#
loop_
_entity_poly.entity_id
_entity_poly.type
_entity_poly.pdbx_seq_one_letter_code
_entity_poly.pdbx_strand_id
1 'polypeptide(L)' 'MKTTIGAFDAATKQVKVIFTEGEIRHERPVNAVMKDGNYDKIATKERVAEVARGVAVKISVGAISTPPVLELPTEAE' A
#
# COMPACT_ATOMS: atom_id res chain seq x y z
N MET A 1 -0.44 -7.09 9.24
CA MET A 1 0.10 -6.11 8.29
C MET A 1 1.61 -5.90 8.40
N LYS A 2 2.38 -6.21 7.35
CA LYS A 2 3.78 -5.81 7.16
C LYS A 2 3.83 -4.64 6.17
N THR A 3 4.61 -3.60 6.48
CA THR A 3 4.75 -2.40 5.63
C THR A 3 6.20 -2.17 5.23
N THR A 4 6.43 -2.04 3.93
CA THR A 4 7.73 -1.67 3.37
C THR A 4 7.63 -0.29 2.75
N ILE A 5 8.36 0.67 3.32
CA ILE A 5 8.42 2.05 2.82
C ILE A 5 9.63 2.16 1.89
N GLY A 6 9.39 2.51 0.64
CA GLY A 6 10.41 2.72 -0.38
C GLY A 6 11.00 4.14 -0.34
N ALA A 7 11.71 4.50 -1.41
CA ALA A 7 12.29 5.83 -1.55
C ALA A 7 11.21 6.92 -1.64
N PHE A 8 11.55 8.09 -1.09
CA PHE A 8 10.77 9.32 -1.26
C PHE A 8 11.05 9.91 -2.64
N ASP A 9 9.98 10.14 -3.39
CA ASP A 9 9.99 10.83 -4.65
C ASP A 9 9.74 12.33 -4.43
N ALA A 10 10.77 13.14 -4.64
CA ALA A 10 10.70 14.58 -4.38
C ALA A 10 9.87 15.33 -5.43
N ALA A 11 9.73 14.80 -6.65
CA ALA A 11 8.97 15.41 -7.72
C ALA A 11 7.46 15.35 -7.44
N THR A 12 6.99 14.20 -6.97
CA THR A 12 5.57 13.95 -6.69
C THR A 12 5.21 14.05 -5.20
N LYS A 13 6.20 14.28 -4.34
CA LYS A 13 6.10 14.35 -2.88
C LYS A 13 5.45 13.10 -2.27
N GLN A 14 5.78 11.93 -2.82
CA GLN A 14 5.17 10.65 -2.45
C GLN A 14 6.24 9.62 -2.10
N VAL A 15 5.89 8.69 -1.21
CA VAL A 15 6.68 7.50 -0.91
C VAL A 15 5.96 6.28 -1.46
N LYS A 16 6.68 5.41 -2.17
CA LYS A 16 6.11 4.13 -2.59
C LYS A 16 6.02 3.21 -1.39
N VAL A 17 4.83 2.72 -1.05
CA VAL A 17 4.63 1.83 0.09
C VAL A 17 4.01 0.52 -0.36
N ILE A 18 4.58 -0.58 0.13
CA ILE A 18 4.09 -1.93 -0.10
C ILE A 18 3.49 -2.43 1.20
N PHE A 19 2.21 -2.74 1.17
CA PHE A 19 1.46 -3.32 2.26
C PHE A 19 1.30 -4.82 1.99
N THR A 20 1.65 -5.66 2.96
CA THR A 20 1.53 -7.11 2.83
C THR A 20 0.75 -7.66 4.02
N GLU A 21 -0.31 -8.40 3.73
CA GLU A 21 -1.15 -9.07 4.73
C GLU A 21 -1.53 -10.46 4.22
N GLY A 22 -0.96 -11.49 4.84
CA GLY A 22 -1.06 -12.87 4.33
C GLY A 22 -0.47 -12.97 2.92
N GLU A 23 -1.28 -13.41 1.96
CA GLU A 23 -0.94 -13.54 0.54
C GLU A 23 -1.22 -12.26 -0.28
N ILE A 24 -1.89 -11.27 0.32
CA ILE A 24 -2.25 -10.02 -0.35
C ILE A 24 -1.09 -9.05 -0.25
N ARG A 25 -0.52 -8.72 -1.42
CA ARG A 25 0.47 -7.64 -1.58
C ARG A 25 -0.17 -6.47 -2.32
N HIS A 26 -0.29 -5.34 -1.64
CA HIS A 26 -0.88 -4.12 -2.20
C HIS A 26 0.15 -2.99 -2.21
N GLU A 27 0.48 -2.51 -3.41
CA GLU A 27 1.41 -1.39 -3.61
C GLU A 27 0.63 -0.11 -3.86
N ARG A 28 0.91 0.95 -3.10
CA ARG A 28 0.35 2.27 -3.38
C ARG A 28 1.33 3.39 -3.03
N PRO A 29 1.31 4.49 -3.77
CA PRO A 29 2.00 5.69 -3.33
C PRO A 29 1.23 6.33 -2.15
N VAL A 30 1.97 6.85 -1.18
CA VAL A 30 1.43 7.59 -0.04
C VAL A 30 2.08 8.97 -0.05
N ASN A 31 1.26 10.01 0.10
CA ASN A 31 1.77 11.37 0.21
C ASN A 31 2.68 11.49 1.44
N ALA A 32 3.90 11.94 1.19
CA ALA A 32 4.86 12.21 2.24
C ALA A 32 4.45 13.46 3.03
N VAL A 33 4.73 13.45 4.32
CA VAL A 33 4.56 14.64 5.15
C VAL A 33 5.81 15.49 5.03
N MET A 34 5.63 16.76 4.68
CA MET A 34 6.70 17.74 4.63
C MET A 34 6.59 18.70 5.80
N LYS A 35 7.71 18.95 6.48
CA LYS A 35 7.83 19.91 7.58
C LYS A 35 8.83 20.98 7.17
N ASP A 36 8.38 22.23 7.12
CA ASP A 36 9.21 23.38 6.69
C ASP A 36 9.89 23.14 5.32
N GLY A 37 9.17 22.54 4.38
CA GLY A 37 9.69 22.23 3.04
C GLY A 37 10.65 21.03 2.97
N ASN A 38 10.98 20.39 4.10
CA ASN A 38 11.80 19.20 4.16
C ASN A 38 10.97 17.93 4.39
N TYR A 39 11.46 16.80 3.89
CA TYR A 39 10.82 15.51 4.07
C TYR A 39 10.90 15.05 5.53
N ASP A 40 9.74 14.94 6.20
CA ASP A 40 9.65 14.47 7.57
C ASP A 40 9.38 12.95 7.59
N LYS A 41 10.43 12.19 7.90
CA LYS A 41 10.38 10.72 7.97
C LYS A 41 9.47 10.21 9.09
N ILE A 42 9.38 10.93 10.21
CA ILE A 42 8.63 10.49 11.40
C ILE A 42 7.15 10.66 11.12
N ALA A 43 6.74 11.86 10.70
CA ALA A 43 5.36 12.15 10.36
C ALA A 43 4.89 11.35 9.13
N THR A 44 5.77 11.12 8.15
CA THR A 44 5.45 10.22 7.03
C THR A 44 5.22 8.79 7.52
N LYS A 45 6.01 8.29 8.47
CA LYS A 45 5.80 6.95 9.04
C LYS A 45 4.47 6.85 9.76
N GLU A 46 4.06 7.87 10.52
CA GLU A 46 2.75 7.93 11.15
C GLU A 46 1.63 7.90 10.11
N ARG A 47 1.77 8.72 9.05
CA ARG A 47 0.82 8.72 7.93
C ARG A 47 0.73 7.35 7.25
N VAL A 48 1.86 6.69 7.04
CA VAL A 48 1.90 5.33 6.48
C VAL A 48 1.23 4.33 7.44
N ALA A 49 1.38 4.48 8.75
CA ALA A 49 0.71 3.62 9.73
C ALA A 49 -0.81 3.79 9.73
N GLU A 50 -1.32 5.01 9.60
CA GLU A 50 -2.76 5.26 9.40
C GLU A 50 -3.28 4.59 8.14
N VAL A 51 -2.56 4.77 7.02
CA VAL A 51 -2.90 4.13 5.75
C VAL A 51 -2.86 2.62 5.88
N ALA A 52 -1.88 2.06 6.60
CA ALA A 52 -1.77 0.63 6.85
C ALA A 52 -3.00 0.09 7.58
N ARG A 53 -3.50 0.79 8.61
CA ARG A 53 -4.73 0.41 9.30
C ARG A 53 -5.93 0.43 8.36
N GLY A 54 -6.06 1.47 7.54
CA GLY A 54 -7.14 1.56 6.55
C GLY A 54 -7.07 0.45 5.49
N VAL A 55 -5.87 0.08 5.03
CA VAL A 55 -5.69 -1.05 4.10
C VAL A 55 -6.01 -2.38 4.78
N ALA A 56 -5.59 -2.59 6.03
CA ALA A 56 -5.90 -3.82 6.77
C ALA A 56 -7.41 -4.00 6.98
N VAL A 57 -8.12 -2.90 7.33
CA VAL A 57 -9.59 -2.93 7.40
C VAL A 57 -10.19 -3.27 6.04
N LYS A 58 -9.71 -2.66 4.95
CA LYS A 58 -10.18 -2.94 3.59
C LYS A 58 -9.93 -4.39 3.16
N ILE A 59 -8.81 -4.97 3.56
CA ILE A 59 -8.51 -6.39 3.33
C ILE A 59 -9.48 -7.26 4.15
N SER A 60 -9.66 -6.94 5.44
CA SER A 60 -10.55 -7.66 6.33
C SER A 60 -12.01 -7.65 5.88
N VAL A 61 -12.48 -6.59 5.22
CA VAL A 61 -13.84 -6.51 4.66
C VAL A 61 -13.92 -6.98 3.20
N GLY A 62 -12.83 -7.47 2.61
CA GLY A 62 -12.78 -7.97 1.23
C GLY A 62 -12.73 -6.91 0.13
N ALA A 63 -12.65 -5.62 0.47
CA ALA A 63 -12.54 -4.52 -0.49
C ALA A 63 -11.16 -4.45 -1.18
N ILE A 64 -10.10 -4.96 -0.53
CA ILE A 64 -8.81 -5.23 -1.14
C ILE A 64 -8.59 -6.74 -1.06
N SER A 65 -8.84 -7.42 -2.17
CA SER A 65 -8.54 -8.84 -2.33
C SER A 65 -7.66 -9.03 -3.56
N THR A 66 -6.94 -10.15 -3.62
CA THR A 66 -6.37 -10.59 -4.89
C THR A 66 -7.52 -10.77 -5.89
N PRO A 67 -7.37 -10.33 -7.15
CA PRO A 67 -8.38 -10.61 -8.16
C PRO A 67 -8.62 -12.12 -8.15
N PRO A 68 -9.88 -12.58 -8.22
CA PRO A 68 -10.14 -14.00 -8.36
C PRO A 68 -9.35 -14.47 -9.57
N VAL A 69 -8.56 -15.53 -9.39
CA VAL A 69 -7.95 -16.23 -10.53
C VAL A 69 -9.14 -16.68 -11.37
N LEU A 70 -9.37 -16.01 -12.49
CA LEU A 70 -10.28 -16.49 -13.51
C LEU A 70 -9.64 -17.79 -14.01
N GLU A 71 -10.03 -18.92 -13.44
CA GLU A 71 -9.91 -20.21 -14.10
C GLU A 71 -10.71 -20.08 -15.39
N LEU A 72 -10.04 -19.66 -16.46
CA LEU A 72 -10.54 -19.85 -17.81
C LEU A 72 -10.84 -21.34 -17.91
N PRO A 73 -12.07 -21.76 -18.25
CA PRO A 73 -12.33 -23.16 -18.50
C PRO A 73 -11.31 -23.58 -19.56
N THR A 74 -10.46 -24.54 -19.19
CA THR A 74 -9.72 -25.32 -20.17
C THR A 74 -10.79 -26.00 -21.02
N GLU A 75 -11.14 -25.38 -22.15
CA GLU A 75 -11.87 -26.04 -23.23
C GLU A 75 -11.04 -27.26 -23.63
N ALA A 76 -11.38 -28.37 -23.01
CA ALA A 76 -11.09 -29.68 -23.53
C ALA A 76 -12.20 -29.97 -24.54
N GLU A 77 -11.91 -29.72 -25.81
CA GLU A 77 -12.56 -30.41 -26.93
C GLU A 77 -11.58 -30.57 -28.09
#